data_AF-A0AAW4BNK6-F1
#
_entry.id   AF-A0AAW4BNK6-F1
#
_cell.length_a   1.000
_cell.length_b   1.000
_cell.length_c   1.000
_cell.angle_alpha   90.00
_cell.angle_beta   90.00
_cell.angle_gamma   90.00
#
_symmetry.space_group_name_H-M   'P 1'
#
loop_
_entity.id
_entity.type
_entity.pdbx_description
1 polymer ?
#
loop_
_entity_poly.entity_id
_entity_poly.type
_entity_poly.pdbx_seq_one_letter_code
_entity_poly.pdbx_strand_id
1 'polypeptide(L)'
;LTHLLKAIRARGDRAVVYDKKGEFVEMFYRDGVDHILNPADSRSHQWTPWEEMESPFDADWISETLLPSSNSNSGSEKFFTSAARAVVSAALQNLYLDGPK
;
A
#
# COMPACT_ATOMS: atom_id res chain seq x y z
N LEU A 1 15.42 -3.43 -17.48
CA LEU A 1 15.02 -3.08 -16.10
C LEU A 1 16.22 -2.94 -15.16
N THR A 2 17.12 -3.93 -15.07
CA THR A 2 18.36 -3.80 -14.26
C THR A 2 19.20 -2.57 -14.64
N HIS A 3 19.41 -2.31 -15.93
CA HIS A 3 20.10 -1.11 -16.42
C HIS A 3 19.38 0.19 -16.04
N LEU A 4 18.04 0.18 -16.00
CA LEU A 4 17.23 1.34 -15.63
C LEU A 4 17.38 1.63 -14.13
N LEU A 5 17.28 0.63 -13.27
CA LEU A 5 17.50 0.79 -11.82
C LEU A 5 18.93 1.25 -11.50
N LYS A 6 19.93 0.74 -12.23
CA LYS A 6 21.32 1.24 -12.13
C LYS A 6 21.41 2.72 -12.50
N ALA A 7 20.75 3.14 -13.59
CA ALA A 7 20.75 4.54 -14.02
C ALA A 7 20.02 5.46 -13.04
N ILE A 8 18.84 5.07 -12.54
CA ILE A 8 18.08 5.78 -11.50
C ILE A 8 18.96 5.98 -10.26
N ARG A 9 19.62 4.91 -9.80
CA ARG A 9 20.54 4.96 -8.66
C ARG A 9 21.74 5.86 -8.91
N ALA A 10 22.36 5.78 -10.09
CA ALA A 10 23.51 6.61 -10.44
C ALA A 10 23.18 8.11 -10.46
N ARG A 11 21.93 8.48 -10.76
CA ARG A 11 21.44 9.86 -10.66
C ARG A 11 21.06 10.28 -9.24
N GLY A 12 20.92 9.34 -8.30
CA GLY A 12 20.43 9.60 -6.94
C GLY A 12 18.90 9.68 -6.84
N ASP A 13 18.17 9.26 -7.87
CA ASP A 13 16.71 9.26 -7.89
C ASP A 13 16.12 8.13 -7.03
N ARG A 14 14.86 8.29 -6.59
CA ARG A 14 14.08 7.25 -5.89
C ARG A 14 13.19 6.47 -6.87
N ALA A 15 12.89 5.22 -6.55
CA ALA A 15 11.97 4.39 -7.32
C ALA A 15 11.14 3.48 -6.41
N VAL A 16 9.89 3.23 -6.80
CA VAL A 16 9.06 2.16 -6.26
C VAL A 16 9.13 0.99 -7.24
N VAL A 17 9.48 -0.19 -6.76
CA VAL A 17 9.70 -1.38 -7.59
C VAL A 17 8.76 -2.48 -7.16
N TYR A 18 7.82 -2.83 -8.03
CA TYR A 18 7.02 -4.04 -7.85
C TYR A 18 7.85 -5.26 -8.25
N ASP A 19 8.38 -5.96 -7.25
CA ASP A 19 9.25 -7.12 -7.43
C ASP A 19 8.55 -8.42 -7.03
N LYS A 20 7.83 -9.01 -7.99
CA LYS A 20 7.08 -10.25 -7.77
C LYS A 20 7.97 -11.47 -7.48
N LYS A 21 9.20 -11.50 -8.00
CA LYS A 21 10.10 -12.67 -7.91
C LYS A 21 11.20 -12.51 -6.85
N GLY A 22 11.45 -11.29 -6.37
CA GLY A 22 12.52 -10.99 -5.43
C GLY A 22 13.89 -10.78 -6.08
N GLU A 23 13.99 -10.86 -7.41
CA GLU A 23 15.26 -10.73 -8.15
C GLU A 23 15.86 -9.33 -7.98
N PHE A 24 15.04 -8.28 -7.90
CA PHE A 24 15.52 -6.91 -7.70
C PHE A 24 15.89 -6.65 -6.25
N VAL A 25 15.17 -7.22 -5.29
CA VAL A 25 15.58 -7.20 -3.88
C VAL A 25 16.95 -7.87 -3.73
N GLU A 26 17.16 -9.06 -4.29
CA GLU A 26 18.45 -9.76 -4.24
C GLU A 26 19.59 -8.93 -4.85
N MET A 27 19.37 -8.33 -6.02
CA MET A 27 20.42 -7.61 -6.75
C MET A 27 20.69 -6.19 -6.24
N PHE A 28 19.67 -5.49 -5.72
CA PHE A 28 19.74 -4.04 -5.52
C PHE A 28 19.45 -3.57 -4.10
N TYR A 29 18.82 -4.37 -3.24
CA TYR A 29 18.45 -3.95 -1.89
C TYR A 29 19.67 -3.56 -1.04
N ARG A 30 19.54 -2.48 -0.29
CA ARG A 30 20.54 -2.01 0.67
C ARG A 30 19.89 -1.91 2.05
N ASP A 31 20.40 -2.71 2.97
CA ASP A 31 19.97 -2.69 4.37
C ASP A 31 20.15 -1.29 4.98
N GLY A 32 19.18 -0.87 5.78
CA GLY A 32 19.13 0.47 6.38
C GLY A 32 18.90 1.65 5.41
N VAL A 33 18.74 1.41 4.11
CA VAL A 33 18.50 2.47 3.11
C VAL A 33 17.21 2.25 2.33
N ASP A 34 16.98 1.03 1.85
CA ASP A 34 15.81 0.70 1.04
C ASP A 34 14.72 0.04 1.92
N HIS A 35 13.45 0.28 1.59
CA HIS A 35 12.30 -0.31 2.31
C HIS A 35 11.68 -1.45 1.51
N ILE A 36 11.38 -2.56 2.19
CA ILE A 36 10.60 -3.67 1.64
C ILE A 36 9.18 -3.57 2.17
N LEU A 37 8.19 -3.74 1.30
CA LEU A 37 6.78 -3.89 1.67
C LEU A 37 6.31 -5.27 1.22
N ASN A 38 6.47 -6.26 2.10
CA ASN A 38 6.08 -7.64 1.87
C ASN A 38 5.78 -8.34 3.21
N PRO A 39 4.52 -8.66 3.54
CA PRO A 39 4.17 -9.23 4.83
C PRO A 39 4.80 -10.60 5.14
N ALA A 40 5.36 -11.28 4.12
CA ALA A 40 6.07 -12.56 4.29
C ALA A 40 7.59 -12.39 4.49
N ASP A 41 8.13 -11.17 4.42
CA ASP A 41 9.56 -10.87 4.61
C ASP A 41 9.78 -10.25 5.99
N SER A 42 10.69 -10.82 6.78
CA SER A 42 11.00 -10.32 8.14
C SER A 42 11.65 -8.94 8.15
N ARG A 43 12.20 -8.49 7.03
CA ARG A 43 12.78 -7.15 6.83
C ARG A 43 11.75 -6.12 6.38
N SER A 44 10.50 -6.54 6.15
CA SER A 44 9.44 -5.65 5.70
C SER A 44 9.23 -4.53 6.70
N HIS A 45 9.01 -3.33 6.18
CA HIS A 45 8.51 -2.24 7.01
C HIS A 45 7.16 -2.64 7.59
N GLN A 46 6.96 -2.34 8.87
CA GLN A 46 5.63 -2.43 9.47
C GLN A 46 4.83 -1.25 8.96
N TRP A 47 3.68 -1.55 8.37
CA TRP A 47 2.84 -0.55 7.75
C TRP A 47 1.38 -0.91 7.99
N THR A 48 0.60 0.09 8.37
CA THR A 48 -0.84 0.00 8.57
C THR A 48 -1.55 1.11 7.79
N PRO A 49 -2.74 0.86 7.19
CA PRO A 49 -3.36 1.82 6.28
C PRO A 49 -3.72 3.17 6.91
N TRP A 50 -3.96 3.25 8.22
CA TRP A 50 -4.29 4.50 8.90
C TRP A 50 -3.06 5.37 9.20
N GLU A 51 -1.84 4.84 9.06
CA GLU A 51 -0.60 5.65 9.13
C GLU A 51 -0.43 6.56 7.91
N GLU A 52 -1.13 6.27 6.79
CA GLU A 52 -1.17 7.13 5.61
C GLU A 52 -2.20 8.26 5.70
N MET A 53 -3.05 8.26 6.73
CA MET A 53 -4.07 9.27 6.91
C MET A 53 -3.49 10.52 7.58
N GLU A 54 -3.77 11.70 7.03
CA GLU A 54 -3.45 12.99 7.67
C GLU A 54 -4.67 13.55 8.42
N SER A 55 -5.86 13.02 8.14
CA SER A 55 -7.13 13.42 8.72
C SER A 55 -8.11 12.24 8.73
N PRO A 56 -9.11 12.21 9.65
CA PRO A 56 -10.17 11.18 9.61
C PRO A 56 -10.93 11.12 8.27
N PHE A 57 -10.98 12.23 7.53
CA PHE A 57 -11.66 12.29 6.23
C PHE A 57 -10.94 11.48 5.13
N ASP A 58 -9.68 11.10 5.34
CA ASP A 58 -8.92 10.30 4.36
C ASP A 58 -9.36 8.83 4.34
N ALA A 59 -10.11 8.38 5.35
CA ALA A 59 -10.54 7.00 5.48
C ALA A 59 -11.37 6.50 4.28
N ASP A 60 -12.22 7.37 3.71
CA ASP A 60 -13.00 7.02 2.52
C ASP A 60 -12.07 6.75 1.33
N TRP A 61 -11.09 7.63 1.11
CA TRP A 61 -10.12 7.49 0.03
C TRP A 61 -9.22 6.25 0.19
N ILE A 62 -8.77 5.96 1.42
CA ILE A 62 -8.02 4.74 1.72
C ILE A 62 -8.90 3.50 1.49
N SER A 63 -10.17 3.53 1.91
CA SER A 63 -11.08 2.41 1.73
C SER A 63 -11.35 2.08 0.25
N GLU A 64 -11.45 3.10 -0.59
CA GLU A 64 -11.60 2.94 -2.05
C GLU A 64 -10.35 2.35 -2.69
N THR A 65 -9.17 2.74 -2.21
CA THR A 65 -7.89 2.22 -2.68
C THR A 65 -7.71 0.74 -2.31
N LEU A 66 -8.11 0.34 -1.09
CA LEU A 66 -8.02 -1.05 -0.62
C LEU A 66 -9.05 -1.97 -1.29
N LEU A 67 -10.23 -1.45 -1.60
CA LEU A 67 -11.35 -2.18 -2.19
C LEU A 67 -11.69 -1.59 -3.56
N PRO A 68 -10.90 -1.88 -4.61
CA PRO A 68 -11.11 -1.30 -5.93
C PRO A 68 -12.46 -1.71 -6.52
N SER A 69 -13.03 -0.82 -7.34
CA SER A 69 -14.33 -1.07 -7.95
C SER A 69 -14.25 -2.28 -8.88
N SER A 70 -15.24 -3.18 -8.79
CA SER A 70 -15.34 -4.26 -9.75
C SER A 70 -15.76 -3.76 -11.13
N ASN A 71 -15.17 -4.32 -12.18
CA ASN A 71 -15.59 -4.11 -13.58
C ASN A 71 -16.92 -4.82 -13.91
N SER A 72 -17.49 -5.55 -12.94
CA SER A 72 -18.77 -6.23 -13.07
C SER A 72 -19.93 -5.24 -13.15
N ASN A 73 -20.86 -5.53 -14.06
CA ASN A 73 -22.13 -4.81 -14.17
C ASN A 73 -23.22 -5.37 -13.24
N SER A 74 -22.89 -6.34 -12.39
CA SER A 74 -23.84 -6.86 -11.39
C SER A 74 -24.12 -5.83 -10.30
N GLY A 75 -25.40 -5.48 -10.12
CA GLY A 75 -25.83 -4.56 -9.07
C GLY A 75 -25.52 -5.06 -7.65
N SER A 76 -25.55 -6.38 -7.44
CA SER A 76 -25.24 -6.97 -6.12
C SER A 76 -23.77 -6.81 -5.76
N GLU A 77 -22.85 -6.97 -6.72
CA GLU A 77 -21.41 -6.84 -6.48
C GLU A 77 -21.02 -5.40 -6.17
N LYS A 78 -21.62 -4.43 -6.89
CA LYS A 78 -21.47 -3.01 -6.59
C LYS A 78 -21.98 -2.69 -5.17
N PHE A 79 -23.14 -3.23 -4.80
CA PHE A 79 -23.69 -3.06 -3.45
C PHE A 79 -22.73 -3.58 -2.37
N PHE A 80 -22.24 -4.82 -2.51
CA PHE A 80 -21.32 -5.40 -1.51
C PHE A 80 -19.99 -4.66 -1.44
N THR A 81 -19.47 -4.19 -2.58
CA THR A 81 -18.23 -3.39 -2.61
C THR A 81 -18.42 -2.07 -1.86
N SER A 82 -19.51 -1.34 -2.14
CA SER A 82 -19.80 -0.07 -1.45
C SER A 82 -20.06 -0.27 0.04
N ALA A 83 -20.79 -1.32 0.42
CA ALA A 83 -21.03 -1.64 1.83
C ALA A 83 -19.72 -1.97 2.56
N ALA A 84 -18.84 -2.76 1.94
CA ALA A 84 -17.53 -3.08 2.52
C ALA A 84 -16.66 -1.83 2.70
N ARG A 85 -16.65 -0.90 1.73
CA ARG A 85 -15.94 0.39 1.86
C ARG A 85 -16.45 1.21 3.02
N ALA A 86 -17.76 1.33 3.18
CA ALA A 86 -18.35 2.07 4.30
C ALA A 86 -17.91 1.50 5.66
N VAL A 87 -17.89 0.16 5.80
CA VAL A 87 -17.42 -0.51 7.02
C VAL A 87 -15.92 -0.29 7.24
N VAL A 88 -15.10 -0.43 6.20
CA VAL A 88 -13.64 -0.22 6.29
C VAL A 88 -13.32 1.24 6.62
N SER A 89 -13.96 2.20 5.96
CA SER A 89 -13.76 3.63 6.23
C SER A 89 -14.07 3.97 7.68
N ALA A 90 -15.23 3.54 8.20
CA ALA A 90 -15.58 3.77 9.61
C ALA A 90 -14.57 3.12 10.58
N ALA A 91 -14.07 1.91 10.26
CA ALA A 91 -13.04 1.28 11.07
C ALA A 91 -11.72 2.05 11.05
N LEU A 92 -11.28 2.53 9.88
CA LEU A 92 -10.06 3.33 9.72
C LEU A 92 -10.17 4.67 10.47
N GLN A 93 -11.33 5.34 10.41
CA GLN A 93 -11.56 6.57 11.19
C GLN A 93 -11.38 6.33 12.69
N ASN A 94 -11.97 5.26 13.22
CA ASN A 94 -11.83 4.93 14.63
C ASN A 94 -10.38 4.57 15.00
N LEU A 95 -9.69 3.81 14.15
CA LEU A 95 -8.28 3.46 14.38
C LEU A 95 -7.36 4.68 14.30
N TYR A 96 -7.66 5.64 13.43
CA TYR A 96 -6.90 6.88 13.34
C TYR A 96 -7.08 7.76 14.60
N LEU A 97 -8.30 7.84 15.13
CA LEU A 97 -8.62 8.67 16.30
C LEU A 97 -8.18 8.04 17.63
N ASP A 98 -8.44 6.75 17.81
CA ASP A 98 -8.32 6.04 19.09
C ASP A 98 -7.30 4.89 19.08
N GLY A 99 -6.71 4.58 17.92
CA GLY A 99 -5.79 3.47 17.76
C GLY A 99 -4.39 3.73 18.33
N PRO A 100 -3.59 2.67 18.47
CA PRO A 100 -2.19 2.80 18.88
C PRO A 100 -1.42 3.64 17.84
N LYS A 101 -0.67 4.61 18.34
CA LYS A 101 0.31 5.38 17.56
C LYS A 101 1.63 4.65 17.45
#